data_AF-A0A948AZU6-F1
#
_entry.id   AF-A0A948AZU6-F1
#
_cell.length_a   1.000
_cell.length_b   1.000
_cell.length_c   1.000
_cell.angle_alpha   90.00
_cell.angle_beta   90.00
_cell.angle_gamma   90.00
#
_symmetry.space_group_name_H-M   'P 1'
#
loop_
_entity.id
_entity.type
_entity.pdbx_description
1 polymer ?
#
loop_
_entity_poly.entity_id
_entity_poly.type
_entity_poly.pdbx_seq_one_letter_code
_entity_poly.pdbx_strand_id
1 'polypeptide(L)'
;MLVSGSFFVYASSSFSDLSTTYDNYDAIEYVKANEIVSGYPDGTFQPDNTINRAEFTKIIINATYDEEAIENCLSENLQSDWTYVFFPDVSRDEWYAKYICVAKMNNIVGGYQDGTFQPEQEISFVEAAKVIVNAFDYNTVSDTVWYKPFVEVLGEESVIPITISAFDESITRGEMAEMIYRIKADIKDKPYMIYHSDGLALQCTKSDFKMAFVLVVEDESDATESRLDTLYAIKDSFDDAFYEATDHLATMDTSDDVFILKKTDAMDDDLNPESINPTEILKEFYSLYEDEYDFLSIYTTFENSSMSQGHGSDSNNIQGIGKSISSYSSVEGVNRYMGRNFMKHIDMYQNSEEGLILAVNGLLHETGHQWGAYAGENFTGNSSTELGILWGDIHFYRGLESPYETGTPMNSDYWLPDGDGTYYVANVYTSTKKYHPFLLYFMGLLPESEYDTKYKIYDAGGADTSRDYTPESATLYGEVSVRDIIEFEGERECVPY
;
A
#
# COMPACT_ATOMS: atom_id res chain seq x y z
N MET A 1 17.31 23.58 45.83
CA MET A 1 18.01 23.29 44.56
C MET A 1 17.91 21.78 44.36
N LEU A 2 16.80 21.34 43.76
CA LEU A 2 16.59 19.96 43.34
C LEU A 2 16.69 20.00 41.82
N VAL A 3 17.73 19.39 41.28
CA VAL A 3 17.91 19.25 39.83
C VAL A 3 17.12 17.99 39.45
N SER A 4 15.97 18.15 38.80
CA SER A 4 15.28 17.04 38.14
C SER A 4 16.01 16.75 36.83
N GLY A 5 16.88 15.75 36.83
CA GLY A 5 17.44 15.21 35.61
C GLY A 5 16.39 14.34 34.92
N SER A 6 15.94 14.74 33.73
CA SER A 6 15.24 13.85 32.82
C SER A 6 16.21 12.75 32.41
N PHE A 7 15.96 11.51 32.83
CA PHE A 7 16.62 10.34 32.28
C PHE A 7 15.94 10.00 30.96
N PHE A 8 16.63 10.20 29.84
CA PHE A 8 16.27 9.54 28.60
C PHE A 8 16.59 8.05 28.78
N VAL A 9 15.56 7.21 28.84
CA VAL A 9 15.72 5.76 28.68
C VAL A 9 15.92 5.55 27.18
N TYR A 10 17.17 5.30 26.78
CA TYR A 10 17.43 4.78 25.45
C TYR A 10 16.91 3.34 25.43
N ALA A 11 15.99 3.02 24.51
CA ALA A 11 15.60 1.64 24.25
C ALA A 11 16.88 0.86 23.87
N SER A 12 17.21 -0.15 24.66
CA SER A 12 18.32 -1.06 24.40
C SER A 12 17.74 -2.29 23.71
N SER A 13 18.33 -2.71 22.59
CA SER A 13 17.90 -3.94 21.93
C SER A 13 18.02 -5.15 22.86
N SER A 14 17.10 -6.10 22.68
CA SER A 14 17.09 -7.40 23.35
C SER A 14 18.25 -8.31 22.95
N PHE A 15 18.90 -8.06 21.82
CA PHE A 15 20.03 -8.85 21.32
C PHE A 15 21.26 -8.00 21.04
N SER A 16 22.44 -8.60 21.26
CA SER A 16 23.72 -7.88 21.15
C SER A 16 24.14 -7.54 19.71
N ASP A 17 23.57 -8.23 18.74
CA ASP A 17 23.81 -8.11 17.29
C ASP A 17 22.66 -7.40 16.56
N LEU A 18 21.66 -6.87 17.28
CA LEU A 18 20.50 -6.24 16.69
C LEU A 18 20.58 -4.70 16.80
N SER A 19 20.90 -4.06 15.68
CA SER A 19 20.78 -2.61 15.50
C SER A 19 19.32 -2.20 15.36
N THR A 20 18.95 -1.04 15.92
CA THR A 20 17.61 -0.43 15.75
C THR A 20 17.31 -0.01 14.30
N THR A 21 18.29 -0.14 13.41
CA THR A 21 18.18 0.18 11.98
C THR A 21 18.06 -1.07 11.09
N TYR A 22 17.95 -2.27 11.67
CA TYR A 22 17.68 -3.48 10.89
C TYR A 22 16.24 -3.49 10.40
N ASP A 23 16.01 -3.92 9.17
CA ASP A 23 14.67 -3.98 8.55
C ASP A 23 13.70 -4.87 9.35
N ASN A 24 14.21 -5.96 9.94
CA ASN A 24 13.42 -6.86 10.78
C ASN A 24 13.46 -6.51 12.28
N TYR A 25 13.92 -5.31 12.69
CA TYR A 25 14.08 -4.95 14.11
C TYR A 25 12.82 -5.18 14.93
N ASP A 26 11.69 -4.60 14.51
CA ASP A 26 10.42 -4.72 15.22
C ASP A 26 9.95 -6.17 15.30
N ALA A 27 10.14 -6.93 14.21
CA ALA A 27 9.75 -8.33 14.15
C ALA A 27 10.57 -9.19 15.12
N ILE A 28 11.88 -8.93 15.23
CA ILE A 28 12.77 -9.66 16.13
C ILE A 28 12.46 -9.33 17.60
N GLU A 29 12.24 -8.06 17.91
CA GLU A 29 11.79 -7.65 19.25
C GLU A 29 10.41 -8.25 19.58
N TYR A 30 9.50 -8.32 18.60
CA TYR A 30 8.18 -8.93 18.77
C TYR A 30 8.26 -10.42 19.12
N VAL A 31 8.99 -11.22 18.34
CA VAL A 31 9.11 -12.67 18.61
C VAL A 31 9.84 -12.95 19.92
N LYS A 32 10.69 -12.03 20.38
CA LYS A 32 11.33 -12.11 21.69
C LYS A 32 10.38 -11.75 22.82
N ALA A 33 9.66 -10.64 22.70
CA ALA A 33 8.72 -10.15 23.72
C ALA A 33 7.56 -11.13 23.95
N ASN A 34 7.16 -11.87 22.91
CA ASN A 34 6.12 -12.90 22.97
C ASN A 34 6.66 -14.31 23.28
N GLU A 35 7.92 -14.43 23.70
CA GLU A 35 8.58 -15.70 24.10
C GLU A 35 8.60 -16.79 22.99
N ILE A 36 8.37 -16.40 21.73
CA ILE A 36 8.40 -17.30 20.58
C ILE A 36 9.86 -17.72 20.28
N VAL A 37 10.78 -16.75 20.31
CA VAL A 37 12.22 -16.96 20.07
C VAL A 37 13.05 -16.38 21.21
N SER A 38 13.93 -17.21 21.79
CA SER A 38 14.81 -16.78 22.89
C SER A 38 16.16 -16.20 22.44
N GLY A 39 16.58 -16.46 21.20
CA GLY A 39 17.94 -16.21 20.69
C GLY A 39 18.93 -17.33 21.05
N TYR A 40 20.21 -17.09 20.75
CA TYR A 40 21.30 -18.01 21.06
C TYR A 40 21.86 -17.79 22.47
N PRO A 41 22.52 -18.82 23.07
CA PRO A 41 23.08 -18.71 24.41
C PRO A 41 24.14 -17.61 24.59
N ASP A 42 24.73 -17.13 23.49
CA ASP A 42 25.70 -16.03 23.49
C ASP A 42 25.06 -14.63 23.50
N GLY A 43 23.72 -14.55 23.49
CA GLY A 43 22.97 -13.30 23.49
C GLY A 43 22.77 -12.69 22.10
N THR A 44 22.97 -13.47 21.04
CA THR A 44 22.72 -13.04 19.64
C THR A 44 21.39 -13.56 19.10
N PHE A 45 20.86 -12.91 18.06
CA PHE A 45 19.72 -13.40 17.28
C PHE A 45 20.15 -14.04 15.96
N GLN A 46 21.18 -13.49 15.33
CA GLN A 46 21.73 -13.86 14.01
C GLN A 46 20.70 -13.70 12.87
N PRO A 47 20.20 -12.47 12.61
CA PRO A 47 19.10 -12.25 11.67
C PRO A 47 19.43 -12.70 10.24
N ASP A 48 20.66 -12.47 9.79
CA ASP A 48 21.09 -12.74 8.41
C ASP A 48 21.45 -14.23 8.16
N ASN A 49 21.46 -15.06 9.20
CA ASN A 49 21.74 -16.49 9.04
C ASN A 49 20.52 -17.23 8.53
N THR A 50 20.73 -18.12 7.57
CA THR A 50 19.74 -19.10 7.12
C THR A 50 19.30 -20.00 8.27
N ILE A 51 18.04 -20.42 8.25
CA ILE A 51 17.45 -21.27 9.29
C ILE A 51 17.24 -22.69 8.79
N ASN A 52 17.53 -23.67 9.64
CA ASN A 52 17.27 -25.07 9.30
C ASN A 52 15.82 -25.50 9.59
N ARG A 53 15.40 -26.62 9.01
CA ARG A 53 14.03 -27.14 9.12
C ARG A 53 13.59 -27.44 10.56
N ALA A 54 14.50 -27.92 11.41
CA ALA A 54 14.22 -28.19 12.82
C ALA A 54 14.00 -26.91 13.63
N GLU A 55 14.87 -25.91 13.44
CA GLU A 55 14.75 -24.59 14.07
C GLU A 55 13.47 -23.90 13.62
N PHE A 56 13.20 -23.86 12.32
CA PHE A 56 12.00 -23.25 11.77
C PHE A 56 10.73 -23.91 12.34
N THR A 57 10.66 -25.25 12.33
CA THR A 57 9.51 -25.98 12.87
C THR A 57 9.31 -25.71 14.36
N LYS A 58 10.37 -25.69 15.16
CA LYS A 58 10.28 -25.34 16.58
C LYS A 58 9.66 -23.96 16.76
N ILE A 59 10.11 -22.97 15.99
CA ILE A 59 9.67 -21.59 16.16
C ILE A 59 8.19 -21.43 15.76
N ILE A 60 7.79 -22.01 14.63
CA ILE A 60 6.37 -21.98 14.21
C ILE A 60 5.48 -22.69 15.23
N ILE A 61 5.89 -23.84 15.76
CA ILE A 61 5.10 -24.55 16.78
C ILE A 61 5.00 -23.75 18.09
N ASN A 62 6.08 -23.09 18.53
CA ASN A 62 6.00 -22.15 19.67
C ASN A 62 5.05 -20.98 19.40
N ALA A 63 4.92 -20.54 18.14
CA ALA A 63 4.06 -19.43 17.77
C ALA A 63 2.56 -19.79 17.75
N THR A 64 2.22 -21.08 17.62
CA THR A 64 0.84 -21.54 17.38
C THR A 64 0.29 -22.52 18.41
N TYR A 65 1.14 -23.16 19.22
CA TYR A 65 0.73 -24.14 20.24
C TYR A 65 1.21 -23.75 21.64
N ASP A 66 0.46 -24.18 22.66
CA ASP A 66 0.84 -23.99 24.05
C ASP A 66 1.95 -24.98 24.50
N GLU A 67 2.64 -24.60 25.58
CA GLU A 67 3.75 -25.38 26.13
C GLU A 67 3.32 -26.79 26.58
N GLU A 68 2.08 -26.93 27.08
CA GLU A 68 1.56 -28.22 27.55
C GLU A 68 1.44 -29.22 26.40
N ALA A 69 0.85 -28.83 25.27
CA ALA A 69 0.75 -29.66 24.08
C ALA A 69 2.13 -30.07 23.55
N ILE A 70 3.09 -29.15 23.59
CA ILE A 70 4.47 -29.39 23.14
C ILE A 70 5.18 -30.41 24.04
N GLU A 71 5.15 -30.22 25.37
CA GLU A 71 5.84 -31.11 26.32
C GLU A 71 5.23 -32.52 26.34
N ASN A 72 3.91 -32.62 26.21
CA ASN A 72 3.21 -33.90 26.35
C ASN A 72 3.22 -34.75 25.06
N CYS A 73 3.46 -34.14 23.89
CA CYS A 73 3.28 -34.82 22.60
C CYS A 73 4.02 -36.16 22.52
N LEU A 74 5.29 -36.21 22.95
CA LEU A 74 6.11 -37.42 22.89
C LEU A 74 5.59 -38.55 23.79
N SER A 75 5.07 -38.22 24.98
CA SER A 75 4.52 -39.23 25.90
C SER A 75 3.14 -39.72 25.48
N GLU A 76 2.34 -38.85 24.86
CA GLU A 76 0.97 -39.17 24.46
C GLU A 76 0.90 -39.95 23.16
N ASN A 77 1.82 -39.69 22.23
CA ASN A 77 1.72 -40.21 20.86
C ASN A 77 2.76 -41.29 20.52
N LEU A 78 3.77 -41.51 21.37
CA LEU A 78 4.85 -42.45 21.10
C LEU A 78 5.18 -43.32 22.31
N GLN A 79 5.34 -44.63 22.07
CA GLN A 79 5.76 -45.56 23.12
C GLN A 79 7.17 -45.22 23.62
N SER A 80 7.42 -45.43 24.91
CA SER A 80 8.65 -45.00 25.59
C SER A 80 9.92 -45.69 25.09
N ASP A 81 9.81 -46.84 24.43
CA ASP A 81 10.92 -47.62 23.88
C ASP A 81 11.27 -47.25 22.43
N TRP A 82 10.52 -46.34 21.80
CA TRP A 82 10.80 -45.87 20.45
C TRP A 82 12.00 -44.94 20.42
N THR A 83 12.91 -45.20 19.49
CA THR A 83 14.15 -44.43 19.30
C THR A 83 13.97 -43.19 18.41
N TYR A 84 12.94 -43.19 17.56
CA TYR A 84 12.71 -42.15 16.55
C TYR A 84 11.28 -41.58 16.60
N VAL A 85 11.12 -40.33 16.18
CA VAL A 85 9.84 -39.60 16.16
C VAL A 85 9.33 -39.51 14.72
N PHE A 86 8.52 -40.50 14.32
CA PHE A 86 7.86 -40.63 13.01
C PHE A 86 8.77 -40.72 11.77
N PHE A 87 9.99 -40.19 11.83
CA PHE A 87 10.99 -40.14 10.78
C PHE A 87 12.29 -40.81 11.27
N PRO A 88 12.99 -41.58 10.41
CA PRO A 88 14.18 -42.35 10.81
C PRO A 88 15.41 -41.49 11.16
N ASP A 89 15.39 -40.20 10.80
CA ASP A 89 16.44 -39.22 11.04
C ASP A 89 16.10 -38.23 12.16
N VAL A 90 14.99 -38.45 12.88
CA VAL A 90 14.58 -37.66 14.05
C VAL A 90 14.65 -38.54 15.29
N SER A 91 15.80 -38.51 15.97
CA SER A 91 15.96 -39.20 17.25
C SER A 91 15.07 -38.58 18.32
N ARG A 92 14.49 -39.42 19.20
CA ARG A 92 13.61 -38.99 20.30
C ARG A 92 14.30 -38.07 21.30
N ASP A 93 15.63 -38.20 21.43
CA ASP A 93 16.42 -37.45 22.41
C ASP A 93 16.89 -36.08 21.89
N GLU A 94 16.58 -35.74 20.64
CA GLU A 94 16.95 -34.45 20.04
C GLU A 94 16.07 -33.31 20.56
N TRP A 95 16.66 -32.12 20.67
CA TRP A 95 15.98 -30.93 21.20
C TRP A 95 14.74 -30.53 20.40
N TYR A 96 14.71 -30.87 19.10
CA TYR A 96 13.60 -30.58 18.19
C TYR A 96 12.49 -31.66 18.18
N ALA A 97 12.72 -32.81 18.82
CA ALA A 97 11.87 -34.00 18.68
C ALA A 97 10.41 -33.75 19.06
N LYS A 98 10.18 -33.04 20.16
CA LYS A 98 8.82 -32.71 20.65
C LYS A 98 8.05 -31.77 19.71
N TYR A 99 8.73 -30.82 19.08
CA TYR A 99 8.11 -29.90 18.12
C TYR A 99 7.73 -30.62 16.83
N ILE A 100 8.60 -31.50 16.33
CA ILE A 100 8.31 -32.35 15.17
C ILE A 100 7.14 -33.30 15.47
N CYS A 101 7.03 -33.81 16.70
CA CYS A 101 5.88 -34.59 17.12
C CYS A 101 4.57 -33.80 16.94
N VAL A 102 4.49 -32.58 17.48
CA VAL A 102 3.28 -31.73 17.35
C VAL A 102 3.00 -31.43 15.88
N ALA A 103 4.03 -31.03 15.13
CA ALA A 103 3.90 -30.69 13.72
C ALA A 103 3.38 -31.88 12.89
N LYS A 104 3.84 -33.10 13.20
CA LYS A 104 3.39 -34.31 12.49
C LYS A 104 1.96 -34.70 12.85
N MET A 105 1.61 -34.64 14.14
CA MET A 105 0.27 -35.00 14.63
C MET A 105 -0.82 -34.06 14.10
N ASN A 106 -0.47 -32.81 13.84
CA ASN A 106 -1.38 -31.79 13.31
C ASN A 106 -1.29 -31.63 11.78
N ASN A 107 -0.63 -32.55 11.06
CA ASN A 107 -0.45 -32.51 9.60
C ASN A 107 0.25 -31.25 9.05
N ILE A 108 1.00 -30.55 9.90
CA ILE A 108 1.80 -29.38 9.51
C ILE A 108 2.98 -29.82 8.63
N VAL A 109 3.66 -30.91 9.02
CA VAL A 109 4.81 -31.48 8.29
C VAL A 109 4.57 -32.91 7.80
N GLY A 110 4.92 -33.15 6.53
CA GLY A 110 4.80 -34.46 5.89
C GLY A 110 6.08 -35.30 5.92
N GLY A 111 7.25 -34.65 5.87
CA GLY A 111 8.53 -35.27 5.50
C GLY A 111 8.74 -35.32 3.98
N TYR A 112 9.93 -35.75 3.57
CA TYR A 112 10.29 -35.94 2.16
C TYR A 112 9.80 -37.30 1.63
N GLN A 113 9.85 -37.47 0.30
CA GLN A 113 9.41 -38.70 -0.37
C GLN A 113 10.21 -39.95 0.05
N ASP A 114 11.45 -39.77 0.51
CA ASP A 114 12.30 -40.83 1.03
C ASP A 114 11.95 -41.24 2.49
N GLY A 115 10.98 -40.56 3.09
CA GLY A 115 10.50 -40.81 4.46
C GLY A 115 11.31 -40.08 5.55
N THR A 116 12.25 -39.21 5.19
CA THR A 116 13.06 -38.41 6.14
C THR A 116 12.46 -37.04 6.43
N PHE A 117 12.92 -36.38 7.48
CA PHE A 117 12.56 -34.99 7.80
C PHE A 117 13.62 -33.98 7.37
N GLN A 118 14.89 -34.38 7.41
CA GLN A 118 16.12 -33.61 7.15
C GLN A 118 16.26 -32.39 8.08
N PRO A 119 16.39 -32.59 9.41
CA PRO A 119 16.30 -31.52 10.40
C PRO A 119 17.36 -30.42 10.24
N GLU A 120 18.57 -30.80 9.86
CA GLU A 120 19.72 -29.90 9.71
C GLU A 120 19.80 -29.22 8.33
N GLN A 121 18.91 -29.58 7.40
CA GLN A 121 18.87 -28.93 6.10
C GLN A 121 18.22 -27.55 6.23
N GLU A 122 18.78 -26.56 5.52
CA GLU A 122 18.17 -25.24 5.37
C GLU A 122 16.78 -25.37 4.75
N ILE A 123 15.82 -24.60 5.27
CA ILE A 123 14.45 -24.62 4.76
C ILE A 123 14.31 -23.63 3.61
N SER A 124 13.75 -24.08 2.48
CA SER A 124 13.43 -23.15 1.39
C SER A 124 12.16 -22.35 1.69
N PHE A 125 11.99 -21.21 1.03
CA PHE A 125 10.80 -20.38 1.19
C PHE A 125 9.50 -21.15 0.93
N VAL A 126 9.39 -21.92 -0.16
CA VAL A 126 8.17 -22.71 -0.44
C VAL A 126 7.88 -23.80 0.60
N GLU A 127 8.91 -24.35 1.24
CA GLU A 127 8.74 -25.29 2.34
C GLU A 127 8.26 -24.58 3.61
N ALA A 128 8.85 -23.43 3.92
CA ALA A 128 8.45 -22.57 5.02
C ALA A 128 7.00 -22.09 4.86
N ALA A 129 6.61 -21.66 3.65
CA ALA A 129 5.25 -21.22 3.33
C ALA A 129 4.21 -22.30 3.64
N LYS A 130 4.47 -23.54 3.23
CA LYS A 130 3.60 -24.67 3.55
C LYS A 130 3.48 -24.92 5.05
N VAL A 131 4.59 -24.85 5.79
CA VAL A 131 4.59 -25.06 7.24
C VAL A 131 3.80 -23.96 7.94
N ILE A 132 3.98 -22.69 7.55
CA ILE A 132 3.22 -21.56 8.09
C ILE A 132 1.74 -21.73 7.81
N VAL A 133 1.35 -21.94 6.55
CA VAL A 133 -0.07 -22.05 6.16
C VAL A 133 -0.78 -23.15 6.93
N ASN A 134 -0.16 -24.32 7.06
CA ASN A 134 -0.77 -25.42 7.80
C ASN A 134 -0.80 -25.15 9.31
N ALA A 135 0.21 -24.48 9.87
CA ALA A 135 0.27 -24.21 11.31
C ALA A 135 -0.71 -23.13 11.77
N PHE A 136 -0.98 -22.14 10.92
CA PHE A 136 -1.94 -21.07 11.15
C PHE A 136 -3.35 -21.38 10.60
N ASP A 137 -3.55 -22.59 10.06
CA ASP A 137 -4.83 -23.10 9.56
C ASP A 137 -5.47 -22.24 8.45
N TYR A 138 -4.65 -21.71 7.54
CA TYR A 138 -5.16 -20.98 6.38
C TYR A 138 -5.80 -21.94 5.37
N ASN A 139 -6.92 -21.52 4.78
CA ASN A 139 -7.60 -22.27 3.74
C ASN A 139 -6.85 -22.17 2.41
N THR A 140 -6.69 -23.30 1.71
CA THR A 140 -6.03 -23.36 0.40
C THR A 140 -6.86 -24.10 -0.64
N VAL A 141 -6.70 -23.71 -1.90
CA VAL A 141 -7.29 -24.42 -3.05
C VAL A 141 -6.21 -25.28 -3.70
N SER A 142 -6.47 -26.59 -3.86
CA SER A 142 -5.48 -27.52 -4.42
C SER A 142 -5.06 -27.13 -5.85
N ASP A 143 -3.75 -27.21 -6.12
CA ASP A 143 -3.17 -27.00 -7.45
C ASP A 143 -2.22 -28.17 -7.83
N THR A 144 -1.91 -28.27 -9.12
CA THR A 144 -0.89 -29.16 -9.68
C THR A 144 0.54 -28.79 -9.27
N VAL A 145 0.82 -27.50 -9.07
CA VAL A 145 2.07 -26.99 -8.51
C VAL A 145 1.94 -27.03 -6.99
N TRP A 146 2.70 -27.92 -6.34
CA TRP A 146 2.45 -28.27 -4.94
C TRP A 146 2.59 -27.10 -3.96
N TYR A 147 3.45 -26.12 -4.24
CA TYR A 147 3.72 -25.00 -3.35
C TYR A 147 2.81 -23.80 -3.59
N LYS A 148 2.25 -23.68 -4.80
CA LYS A 148 1.51 -22.51 -5.25
C LYS A 148 0.37 -22.12 -4.29
N PRO A 149 -0.50 -23.03 -3.82
CA PRO A 149 -1.58 -22.66 -2.93
C PRO A 149 -1.12 -22.05 -1.60
N PHE A 150 0.09 -22.41 -1.14
CA PHE A 150 0.63 -21.88 0.11
C PHE A 150 1.23 -20.49 -0.10
N VAL A 151 1.93 -20.28 -1.22
CA VAL A 151 2.54 -18.99 -1.53
C VAL A 151 1.48 -17.95 -1.89
N GLU A 152 0.44 -18.32 -2.65
CA GLU A 152 -0.67 -17.42 -3.00
C GLU A 152 -1.33 -16.86 -1.75
N VAL A 153 -1.72 -17.72 -0.81
CA VAL A 153 -2.39 -17.28 0.42
C VAL A 153 -1.48 -16.43 1.29
N LEU A 154 -0.18 -16.75 1.41
CA LEU A 154 0.73 -15.88 2.17
C LEU A 154 0.95 -14.53 1.49
N GLY A 155 0.91 -14.47 0.15
CA GLY A 155 0.92 -13.22 -0.60
C GLY A 155 -0.35 -12.41 -0.35
N GLU A 156 -1.53 -13.02 -0.48
CA GLU A 156 -2.83 -12.39 -0.20
C GLU A 156 -2.92 -11.84 1.24
N GLU A 157 -2.26 -12.52 2.18
CA GLU A 157 -2.21 -12.13 3.58
C GLU A 157 -1.06 -11.15 3.92
N SER A 158 -0.35 -10.63 2.91
CA SER A 158 0.75 -9.65 3.07
C SER A 158 1.93 -10.16 3.90
N VAL A 159 2.14 -11.48 3.95
CA VAL A 159 3.11 -12.13 4.85
C VAL A 159 4.52 -12.16 4.28
N ILE A 160 4.67 -12.27 2.95
CA ILE A 160 5.97 -12.54 2.32
C ILE A 160 6.80 -11.24 2.26
N PRO A 161 7.89 -11.09 3.02
CA PRO A 161 8.72 -9.89 2.95
C PRO A 161 9.44 -9.76 1.60
N ILE A 162 9.76 -8.52 1.22
CA ILE A 162 10.41 -8.18 -0.06
C ILE A 162 11.82 -8.73 -0.24
N THR A 163 12.46 -9.13 0.86
CA THR A 163 13.79 -9.74 0.82
C THR A 163 13.76 -11.16 0.28
N ILE A 164 12.58 -11.81 0.27
CA ILE A 164 12.36 -13.12 -0.34
C ILE A 164 12.01 -12.90 -1.83
N SER A 165 12.96 -13.23 -2.69
CA SER A 165 12.93 -12.99 -4.14
C SER A 165 12.72 -14.25 -4.97
N ALA A 166 12.86 -15.45 -4.40
CA ALA A 166 12.78 -16.71 -5.14
C ALA A 166 12.10 -17.84 -4.36
N PHE A 167 11.45 -18.74 -5.09
CA PHE A 167 10.72 -19.86 -4.48
C PHE A 167 11.64 -20.86 -3.76
N ASP A 168 12.82 -21.13 -4.31
CA ASP A 168 13.73 -22.17 -3.85
C ASP A 168 14.87 -21.67 -2.95
N GLU A 169 14.94 -20.37 -2.68
CA GLU A 169 15.96 -19.82 -1.78
C GLU A 169 15.70 -20.22 -0.32
N SER A 170 16.78 -20.29 0.46
CA SER A 170 16.68 -20.53 1.89
C SER A 170 16.36 -19.23 2.62
N ILE A 171 15.41 -19.28 3.55
CA ILE A 171 15.04 -18.10 4.32
C ILE A 171 15.96 -17.89 5.53
N THR A 172 16.11 -16.63 5.91
CA THR A 172 16.88 -16.20 7.07
C THR A 172 16.04 -16.22 8.35
N ARG A 173 16.70 -16.10 9.49
CA ARG A 173 16.05 -15.95 10.79
C ARG A 173 15.30 -14.60 10.91
N GLY A 174 15.82 -13.55 10.28
CA GLY A 174 15.14 -12.25 10.20
C GLY A 174 13.82 -12.33 9.43
N GLU A 175 13.85 -12.93 8.24
CA GLU A 175 12.66 -13.14 7.40
C GLU A 175 11.61 -14.01 8.08
N MET A 176 12.04 -15.10 8.73
CA MET A 176 11.15 -15.94 9.52
C MET A 176 10.46 -15.14 10.63
N ALA A 177 11.20 -14.28 11.36
CA ALA A 177 10.62 -13.46 12.41
C ALA A 177 9.61 -12.45 11.83
N GLU A 178 9.93 -11.85 10.69
CA GLU A 178 9.05 -10.91 10.00
C GLU A 178 7.74 -11.57 9.54
N MET A 179 7.79 -12.75 8.93
CA MET A 179 6.59 -13.47 8.52
C MET A 179 5.68 -13.79 9.73
N ILE A 180 6.25 -14.22 10.86
CA ILE A 180 5.48 -14.48 12.09
C ILE A 180 4.90 -13.19 12.67
N TYR A 181 5.68 -12.12 12.70
CA TYR A 181 5.24 -10.81 13.17
C TYR A 181 4.06 -10.31 12.34
N ARG A 182 4.17 -10.36 11.01
CA ARG A 182 3.09 -9.96 10.09
C ARG A 182 1.78 -10.71 10.35
N ILE A 183 1.85 -12.02 10.55
CA ILE A 183 0.66 -12.83 10.85
C ILE A 183 0.10 -12.51 12.24
N LYS A 184 0.93 -12.52 13.28
CA LYS A 184 0.44 -12.48 14.67
C LYS A 184 0.07 -11.07 15.15
N ALA A 185 0.68 -10.04 14.57
CA ALA A 185 0.39 -8.63 14.87
C ALA A 185 -0.47 -7.97 13.78
N ASP A 186 -0.91 -8.73 12.77
CA ASP A 186 -1.77 -8.27 11.67
C ASP A 186 -1.16 -7.07 10.90
N ILE A 187 0.13 -7.18 10.55
CA ILE A 187 0.86 -6.13 9.86
C ILE A 187 0.61 -6.23 8.36
N LYS A 188 -0.16 -5.28 7.82
CA LYS A 188 -0.58 -5.23 6.41
C LYS A 188 0.00 -4.05 5.64
N ASP A 189 0.69 -3.14 6.32
CA ASP A 189 1.19 -1.87 5.80
C ASP A 189 2.62 -1.95 5.22
N LYS A 190 3.35 -3.04 5.50
CA LYS A 190 4.70 -3.24 4.97
C LYS A 190 4.67 -3.83 3.55
N PRO A 191 5.55 -3.38 2.63
CA PRO A 191 5.70 -3.98 1.30
C PRO A 191 5.86 -5.50 1.37
N TYR A 192 5.24 -6.22 0.44
CA TYR A 192 5.23 -7.67 0.44
C TYR A 192 5.24 -8.25 -0.97
N MET A 193 5.63 -9.51 -1.10
CA MET A 193 5.64 -10.23 -2.36
C MET A 193 4.37 -11.06 -2.53
N ILE A 194 3.91 -11.22 -3.77
CA ILE A 194 2.84 -12.13 -4.16
C ILE A 194 3.34 -13.17 -5.17
N TYR A 195 2.58 -14.24 -5.29
CA TYR A 195 2.82 -15.27 -6.29
C TYR A 195 2.50 -14.76 -7.69
N HIS A 196 3.43 -14.93 -8.62
CA HIS A 196 3.22 -14.84 -10.06
C HIS A 196 3.68 -16.12 -10.76
N SER A 197 3.22 -16.33 -11.99
CA SER A 197 3.53 -17.56 -12.74
C SER A 197 5.00 -17.74 -13.11
N ASP A 198 5.76 -16.64 -13.12
CA ASP A 198 7.18 -16.53 -13.46
C ASP A 198 8.10 -16.26 -12.25
N GLY A 199 7.54 -16.08 -11.05
CA GLY A 199 8.31 -15.85 -9.83
C GLY A 199 7.50 -15.20 -8.71
N LEU A 200 8.21 -14.63 -7.73
CA LEU A 200 7.61 -13.69 -6.79
C LEU A 200 7.67 -12.29 -7.40
N ALA A 201 6.59 -11.52 -7.24
CA ALA A 201 6.58 -10.10 -7.62
C ALA A 201 6.15 -9.26 -6.42
N LEU A 202 6.63 -8.01 -6.37
CA LEU A 202 6.22 -7.06 -5.33
C LEU A 202 4.73 -6.73 -5.51
N GLN A 203 3.92 -6.89 -4.47
CA GLN A 203 2.55 -6.35 -4.48
C GLN A 203 2.62 -4.84 -4.36
N CYS A 204 2.27 -4.16 -5.44
CA CYS A 204 2.15 -2.70 -5.48
C CYS A 204 0.71 -2.20 -5.51
N THR A 205 -0.25 -3.10 -5.73
CA THR A 205 -1.67 -2.79 -5.78
C THR A 205 -2.25 -2.83 -4.38
N LYS A 206 -2.08 -1.72 -3.69
CA LYS A 206 -2.97 -1.38 -2.58
C LYS A 206 -4.33 -0.99 -3.16
N SER A 207 -5.37 -1.66 -2.70
CA SER A 207 -6.76 -1.38 -3.07
C SER A 207 -7.61 -0.94 -1.88
N ASP A 208 -6.99 -0.84 -0.70
CA ASP A 208 -7.59 -0.45 0.57
C ASP A 208 -6.80 0.71 1.17
N PHE A 209 -7.22 1.93 0.87
CA PHE A 209 -6.57 3.14 1.36
C PHE A 209 -7.28 3.66 2.61
N LYS A 210 -6.57 4.40 3.47
CA LYS A 210 -7.16 5.14 4.60
C LYS A 210 -6.89 6.63 4.47
N MET A 211 -7.91 7.47 4.65
CA MET A 211 -7.78 8.93 4.54
C MET A 211 -8.28 9.65 5.79
N ALA A 212 -7.42 10.47 6.37
CA ALA A 212 -7.78 11.39 7.45
C ALA A 212 -8.37 12.70 6.88
N PHE A 213 -9.48 13.16 7.46
CA PHE A 213 -10.04 14.48 7.17
C PHE A 213 -9.62 15.46 8.25
N VAL A 214 -8.88 16.50 7.86
CA VAL A 214 -8.25 17.45 8.77
C VAL A 214 -8.80 18.85 8.54
N LEU A 215 -9.40 19.46 9.56
CA LEU A 215 -9.81 20.86 9.56
C LEU A 215 -8.81 21.70 10.36
N VAL A 216 -8.11 22.60 9.67
CA VAL A 216 -7.17 23.54 10.26
C VAL A 216 -7.89 24.84 10.61
N VAL A 217 -7.81 25.24 11.89
CA VAL A 217 -8.52 26.40 12.45
C VAL A 217 -7.58 27.43 13.08
N GLU A 218 -7.88 28.73 12.98
CA GLU A 218 -7.13 29.75 13.74
C GLU A 218 -7.56 29.74 15.21
N ASP A 219 -8.87 29.64 15.47
CA ASP A 219 -9.47 29.47 16.79
C ASP A 219 -10.37 28.23 16.83
N GLU A 220 -10.40 27.52 17.96
CA GLU A 220 -11.27 26.33 18.12
C GLU A 220 -12.75 26.64 17.87
N SER A 221 -13.18 27.88 18.14
CA SER A 221 -14.54 28.34 17.88
C SER A 221 -14.89 28.47 16.39
N ASP A 222 -13.89 28.44 15.50
CA ASP A 222 -14.10 28.46 14.05
C ASP A 222 -14.58 27.11 13.49
N ALA A 223 -14.39 26.02 14.22
CA ALA A 223 -14.96 24.70 13.92
C ALA A 223 -16.45 24.66 14.27
N THR A 224 -17.24 25.53 13.66
CA THR A 224 -18.69 25.60 13.89
C THR A 224 -19.39 24.33 13.45
N GLU A 225 -20.52 24.00 14.07
CA GLU A 225 -21.37 22.85 13.70
C GLU A 225 -21.66 22.81 12.20
N SER A 226 -22.02 23.95 11.59
CA SER A 226 -22.29 24.02 10.15
C SER A 226 -21.09 23.67 9.26
N ARG A 227 -19.86 23.97 9.69
CA ARG A 227 -18.63 23.69 8.92
C ARG A 227 -18.25 22.21 9.07
N LEU A 228 -18.40 21.68 10.27
CA LEU A 228 -18.20 20.27 10.55
C LEU A 228 -19.24 19.42 9.79
N ASP A 229 -20.52 19.82 9.78
CA ASP A 229 -21.58 19.15 9.02
C ASP A 229 -21.24 19.06 7.53
N THR A 230 -20.74 20.15 6.94
CA THR A 230 -20.26 20.14 5.54
C THR A 230 -19.12 19.15 5.38
N LEU A 231 -18.12 19.16 6.27
CA LEU A 231 -16.94 18.31 6.15
C LEU A 231 -17.28 16.82 6.34
N TYR A 232 -18.15 16.49 7.29
CA TYR A 232 -18.69 15.14 7.47
C TYR A 232 -19.46 14.68 6.23
N ALA A 233 -20.27 15.54 5.62
CA ALA A 233 -21.00 15.19 4.41
C ALA A 233 -20.04 14.84 3.25
N ILE A 234 -18.93 15.57 3.10
CA ILE A 234 -17.89 15.27 2.10
C ILE A 234 -17.21 13.94 2.42
N LYS A 235 -16.72 13.80 3.66
CA LYS A 235 -16.04 12.61 4.17
C LYS A 235 -16.88 11.35 3.96
N ASP A 236 -18.12 11.36 4.44
CA ASP A 236 -19.02 10.20 4.40
C ASP A 236 -19.46 9.84 2.97
N SER A 237 -19.34 10.78 2.02
CA SER A 237 -19.63 10.51 0.60
C SER A 237 -18.41 10.07 -0.19
N PHE A 238 -17.19 10.25 0.34
CA PHE A 238 -15.97 10.10 -0.45
C PHE A 238 -15.60 8.64 -0.72
N ASP A 239 -15.77 7.73 0.26
CA ASP A 239 -15.48 6.31 0.07
C ASP A 239 -16.29 5.72 -1.09
N ASP A 240 -17.63 5.88 -1.07
CA ASP A 240 -18.52 5.45 -2.14
C ASP A 240 -18.13 6.08 -3.49
N ALA A 241 -17.81 7.38 -3.50
CA ALA A 241 -17.42 8.07 -4.72
C ALA A 241 -16.07 7.56 -5.27
N PHE A 242 -15.11 7.25 -4.40
CA PHE A 242 -13.82 6.69 -4.77
C PHE A 242 -13.95 5.25 -5.27
N TYR A 243 -14.76 4.44 -4.58
CA TYR A 243 -15.08 3.08 -5.00
C TYR A 243 -15.73 3.05 -6.40
N GLU A 244 -16.71 3.92 -6.65
CA GLU A 244 -17.30 4.06 -7.99
C GLU A 244 -16.30 4.61 -9.03
N ALA A 245 -15.47 5.58 -8.63
CA ALA A 245 -14.48 6.18 -9.52
C ALA A 245 -13.40 5.17 -9.94
N THR A 246 -13.03 4.23 -9.08
CA THR A 246 -12.04 3.18 -9.36
C THR A 246 -12.63 1.97 -10.08
N ASP A 247 -13.88 2.02 -10.53
CA ASP A 247 -14.61 0.87 -11.08
C ASP A 247 -14.64 -0.32 -10.13
N HIS A 248 -14.84 -0.02 -8.84
CA HIS A 248 -14.93 -1.01 -7.75
C HIS A 248 -13.63 -1.75 -7.45
N LEU A 249 -12.50 -1.25 -7.95
CA LEU A 249 -11.19 -1.89 -7.78
C LEU A 249 -10.48 -1.46 -6.50
N ALA A 250 -10.87 -0.35 -5.88
CA ALA A 250 -10.30 0.11 -4.61
C ALA A 250 -11.31 0.85 -3.72
N THR A 251 -10.99 0.94 -2.44
CA THR A 251 -11.77 1.58 -1.37
C THR A 251 -10.93 2.63 -0.66
N MET A 252 -11.60 3.58 -0.01
CA MET A 252 -10.96 4.61 0.79
C MET A 252 -11.65 4.67 2.15
N ASP A 253 -11.09 4.02 3.16
CA ASP A 253 -11.58 4.11 4.53
C ASP A 253 -11.46 5.55 5.05
N THR A 254 -12.62 6.17 5.21
CA THR A 254 -12.79 7.50 5.82
C THR A 254 -13.61 7.39 7.11
N SER A 255 -13.55 6.26 7.83
CA SER A 255 -14.44 6.00 8.98
C SER A 255 -14.09 6.77 10.25
N ASP A 256 -12.81 7.16 10.41
CA ASP A 256 -12.35 7.95 11.56
C ASP A 256 -12.97 9.34 11.64
N ASP A 257 -12.99 9.93 12.82
CA ASP A 257 -13.58 11.24 13.04
C ASP A 257 -12.81 12.38 12.32
N VAL A 258 -13.44 13.55 12.14
CA VAL A 258 -12.76 14.73 11.63
C VAL A 258 -11.73 15.22 12.65
N PHE A 259 -10.49 15.36 12.21
CA PHE A 259 -9.39 15.87 13.03
C PHE A 259 -9.36 17.39 12.97
N ILE A 260 -9.32 18.04 14.14
CA ILE A 260 -9.23 19.50 14.23
C ILE A 260 -7.82 19.86 14.68
N LEU A 261 -7.09 20.58 13.82
CA LEU A 261 -5.77 21.10 14.14
C LEU A 261 -5.82 22.61 14.29
N LYS A 262 -5.20 23.11 15.36
CA LYS A 262 -5.03 24.55 15.54
C LYS A 262 -3.82 25.04 14.74
N LYS A 263 -4.02 26.07 13.92
CA LYS A 263 -2.95 26.76 13.20
C LYS A 263 -1.92 27.29 14.20
N THR A 264 -0.65 26.99 13.97
CA THR A 264 0.48 27.50 14.76
C THR A 264 1.35 28.43 13.91
N ASP A 265 2.16 29.26 14.57
CA ASP A 265 3.13 30.14 13.87
C ASP A 265 4.13 29.34 13.01
N ALA A 266 4.39 28.06 13.35
CA ALA A 266 5.24 27.20 12.55
C ALA A 266 4.59 26.80 11.22
N MET A 267 3.26 26.79 11.16
CA MET A 267 2.51 26.50 9.94
C MET A 267 2.41 27.71 9.01
N ASP A 268 2.86 28.89 9.42
CA ASP A 268 2.94 30.03 8.49
C ASP A 268 4.05 29.78 7.46
N ASP A 269 3.75 30.04 6.19
CA ASP A 269 4.77 30.01 5.14
C ASP A 269 5.71 31.21 5.31
N ASP A 270 6.99 30.92 5.54
CA ASP A 270 8.06 31.90 5.75
C ASP A 270 8.15 32.97 4.64
N LEU A 271 7.70 32.64 3.43
CA LEU A 271 7.71 33.53 2.27
C LEU A 271 6.38 34.28 2.08
N ASN A 272 5.29 33.74 2.61
CA ASN A 272 3.96 34.36 2.55
C ASN A 272 3.15 34.04 3.83
N PRO A 273 3.10 34.95 4.82
CA PRO A 273 2.34 34.73 6.05
C PRO A 273 0.82 34.54 5.86
N GLU A 274 0.29 34.82 4.67
CA GLU A 274 -1.10 34.53 4.27
C GLU A 274 -1.25 33.13 3.62
N SER A 275 -0.24 32.27 3.77
CA SER A 275 -0.13 30.90 3.25
C SER A 275 0.22 29.94 4.37
N ILE A 276 -0.25 28.70 4.27
CA ILE A 276 0.08 27.63 5.22
C ILE A 276 1.18 26.74 4.63
N ASN A 277 2.07 26.24 5.48
CA ASN A 277 3.08 25.26 5.11
C ASN A 277 2.51 23.84 5.27
N PRO A 278 2.26 23.10 4.16
CA PRO A 278 1.79 21.72 4.18
C PRO A 278 2.59 20.77 5.06
N THR A 279 3.91 20.90 5.06
CA THR A 279 4.82 19.99 5.77
C THR A 279 4.68 20.13 7.28
N GLU A 280 4.40 21.34 7.78
CA GLU A 280 4.25 21.58 9.22
C GLU A 280 2.90 21.09 9.75
N ILE A 281 1.87 21.04 8.89
CA ILE A 281 0.59 20.39 9.21
C ILE A 281 0.78 18.88 9.36
N LEU A 282 1.52 18.25 8.45
CA LEU A 282 1.84 16.83 8.54
C LEU A 282 2.62 16.50 9.82
N LYS A 283 3.65 17.30 10.15
CA LYS A 283 4.42 17.14 11.40
C LYS A 283 3.54 17.23 12.63
N GLU A 284 2.67 18.23 12.69
CA GLU A 284 1.77 18.41 13.82
C GLU A 284 0.80 17.21 13.92
N PHE A 285 0.18 16.81 12.80
CA PHE A 285 -0.75 15.69 12.75
C PHE A 285 -0.10 14.39 13.27
N TYR A 286 1.03 13.97 12.69
CA TYR A 286 1.71 12.73 13.07
C TYR A 286 2.45 12.83 14.42
N SER A 287 2.54 14.02 15.04
CA SER A 287 2.96 14.14 16.45
C SER A 287 1.84 13.78 17.43
N LEU A 288 0.58 13.80 16.96
CA LEU A 288 -0.62 13.59 17.77
C LEU A 288 -1.30 12.25 17.48
N TYR A 289 -1.17 11.73 16.26
CA TYR A 289 -1.87 10.55 15.76
C TYR A 289 -0.90 9.50 15.23
N GLU A 290 -1.32 8.23 15.25
CA GLU A 290 -0.54 7.11 14.76
C GLU A 290 -0.39 7.14 13.23
N ASP A 291 0.71 6.56 12.72
CA ASP A 291 0.97 6.48 11.29
C ASP A 291 0.17 5.35 10.62
N GLU A 292 -1.13 5.57 10.46
CA GLU A 292 -2.05 4.61 9.84
C GLU A 292 -2.77 5.16 8.59
N TYR A 293 -2.47 6.38 8.16
CA TYR A 293 -3.15 7.05 7.05
C TYR A 293 -2.32 7.08 5.77
N ASP A 294 -2.93 6.70 4.67
CA ASP A 294 -2.37 6.81 3.33
C ASP A 294 -2.50 8.24 2.79
N PHE A 295 -3.62 8.89 3.11
CA PHE A 295 -3.89 10.25 2.65
C PHE A 295 -4.36 11.19 3.75
N LEU A 296 -4.01 12.47 3.63
CA LEU A 296 -4.60 13.55 4.41
C LEU A 296 -5.41 14.49 3.51
N SER A 297 -6.70 14.68 3.79
CA SER A 297 -7.55 15.68 3.15
C SER A 297 -7.69 16.89 4.07
N ILE A 298 -7.07 18.00 3.68
CA ILE A 298 -6.86 19.16 4.54
C ILE A 298 -7.77 20.31 4.09
N TYR A 299 -8.56 20.82 5.02
CA TYR A 299 -9.46 21.97 4.85
C TYR A 299 -9.09 23.07 5.83
N THR A 300 -9.40 24.32 5.50
CA THR A 300 -9.16 25.48 6.37
C THR A 300 -10.45 26.24 6.69
N THR A 301 -10.46 26.97 7.81
CA THR A 301 -11.51 27.95 8.16
C THR A 301 -11.15 29.41 7.84
N PHE A 302 -10.02 29.59 7.14
CA PHE A 302 -9.51 30.86 6.66
C PHE A 302 -9.08 30.74 5.19
N GLU A 303 -9.07 31.88 4.49
CA GLU A 303 -8.58 31.95 3.11
C GLU A 303 -7.06 31.70 3.07
N ASN A 304 -6.62 30.92 2.09
CA ASN A 304 -5.22 30.63 1.86
C ASN A 304 -4.82 31.19 0.48
N SER A 305 -4.11 32.33 0.50
CA SER A 305 -3.85 33.16 -0.68
C SER A 305 -2.96 32.52 -1.74
N SER A 306 -2.19 31.50 -1.37
CA SER A 306 -1.23 30.80 -2.24
C SER A 306 -1.74 29.47 -2.77
N MET A 307 -2.83 28.92 -2.22
CA MET A 307 -3.31 27.58 -2.54
C MET A 307 -4.63 27.63 -3.31
N SER A 308 -4.59 27.29 -4.59
CA SER A 308 -5.77 26.70 -5.23
C SER A 308 -6.05 25.32 -4.62
N GLN A 309 -7.22 24.71 -4.91
CA GLN A 309 -7.35 23.25 -4.71
C GLN A 309 -6.14 22.60 -5.39
N GLY A 310 -5.50 21.67 -4.70
CA GLY A 310 -4.25 21.12 -5.14
C GLY A 310 -3.84 19.89 -4.35
N HIS A 311 -3.00 19.06 -4.95
CA HIS A 311 -2.42 17.88 -4.34
C HIS A 311 -0.95 18.13 -3.95
N GLY A 312 -0.44 17.32 -3.02
CA GLY A 312 0.98 17.14 -2.78
C GLY A 312 1.28 15.65 -2.66
N SER A 313 2.13 15.12 -3.55
CA SER A 313 2.52 13.72 -3.51
C SER A 313 3.82 13.56 -2.71
N ASP A 314 3.81 12.62 -1.77
CA ASP A 314 4.89 12.41 -0.81
C ASP A 314 5.57 11.04 -0.98
N SER A 315 4.82 10.00 -1.37
CA SER A 315 5.39 8.71 -1.80
C SER A 315 4.57 8.01 -2.91
N ASN A 316 5.25 7.40 -3.88
CA ASN A 316 4.67 6.56 -4.93
C ASN A 316 5.70 5.47 -5.33
N ASN A 317 5.36 4.19 -5.14
CA ASN A 317 6.29 3.06 -5.24
C ASN A 317 6.30 2.37 -6.60
N ILE A 318 5.55 2.93 -7.55
CA ILE A 318 5.49 2.41 -8.90
C ILE A 318 6.58 3.15 -9.72
N GLN A 319 7.65 2.42 -10.09
CA GLN A 319 8.69 2.94 -11.00
C GLN A 319 8.07 3.23 -12.36
N GLY A 320 8.58 4.26 -13.05
CA GLY A 320 8.00 4.73 -14.31
C GLY A 320 6.80 5.66 -14.16
N ILE A 321 6.33 5.92 -12.92
CA ILE A 321 5.36 6.99 -12.71
C ILE A 321 6.02 8.36 -12.72
N GLY A 322 7.26 8.58 -12.29
CA GLY A 322 8.04 9.75 -12.72
C GLY A 322 7.95 11.03 -11.87
N LYS A 323 8.68 11.09 -10.76
CA LYS A 323 9.64 12.15 -10.37
C LYS A 323 10.47 11.59 -9.22
N SER A 324 11.62 12.20 -8.89
CA SER A 324 12.31 11.91 -7.62
C SER A 324 11.29 11.99 -6.48
N ILE A 325 11.20 10.93 -5.68
CA ILE A 325 10.55 10.93 -4.36
C ILE A 325 11.09 12.18 -3.65
N SER A 326 10.29 13.24 -3.64
CA SER A 326 10.57 14.35 -2.75
C SER A 326 9.81 13.98 -1.50
N SER A 327 10.51 13.28 -0.61
CA SER A 327 10.05 13.13 0.76
C SER A 327 9.96 14.55 1.32
N TYR A 328 8.79 15.17 1.20
CA TYR A 328 8.43 16.32 2.02
C TYR A 328 7.96 15.86 3.41
N SER A 329 7.85 14.55 3.63
CA SER A 329 7.93 13.94 4.96
C SER A 329 9.36 14.08 5.51
N SER A 330 9.75 15.32 5.81
CA SER A 330 10.80 15.58 6.83
C SER A 330 10.37 15.12 8.24
N VAL A 331 9.32 14.29 8.33
CA VAL A 331 8.78 13.65 9.52
C VAL A 331 9.41 12.27 9.59
N GLU A 332 10.46 12.14 10.40
CA GLU A 332 11.06 10.84 10.70
C GLU A 332 9.99 9.90 11.28
N GLY A 333 9.89 8.68 10.75
CA GLY A 333 9.02 7.63 11.28
C GLY A 333 7.65 7.48 10.60
N VAL A 334 7.35 8.27 9.57
CA VAL A 334 6.14 8.09 8.73
C VAL A 334 6.49 7.19 7.54
N ASN A 335 5.94 5.98 7.51
CA ASN A 335 6.22 4.91 6.56
C ASN A 335 5.03 4.62 5.62
N ARG A 336 3.79 4.91 6.01
CA ARG A 336 2.57 4.56 5.24
C ARG A 336 2.08 5.67 4.30
N TYR A 337 2.33 6.92 4.67
CA TYR A 337 1.77 8.10 4.02
C TYR A 337 2.15 8.25 2.53
N MET A 338 1.13 8.38 1.67
CA MET A 338 1.25 8.49 0.21
C MET A 338 1.15 9.94 -0.27
N GLY A 339 0.18 10.71 0.22
CA GLY A 339 0.01 12.08 -0.23
C GLY A 339 -1.10 12.85 0.48
N ARG A 340 -1.24 14.12 0.12
CA ARG A 340 -2.19 15.06 0.71
C ARG A 340 -3.00 15.77 -0.35
N ASN A 341 -4.26 16.01 -0.01
CA ASN A 341 -5.18 16.85 -0.76
C ASN A 341 -5.37 18.15 0.03
N PHE A 342 -4.95 19.27 -0.55
CA PHE A 342 -5.31 20.57 -0.02
C PHE A 342 -6.59 21.05 -0.67
N MET A 343 -7.61 20.99 0.15
CA MET A 343 -8.91 21.50 -0.19
C MET A 343 -8.99 22.96 0.25
N LYS A 344 -9.81 23.72 -0.46
CA LYS A 344 -9.98 25.14 -0.18
C LYS A 344 -10.77 25.35 1.12
N HIS A 345 -10.92 26.62 1.48
CA HIS A 345 -11.74 27.06 2.60
C HIS A 345 -13.11 26.36 2.64
N ILE A 346 -13.46 25.80 3.80
CA ILE A 346 -14.63 24.92 3.95
C ILE A 346 -15.95 25.61 3.57
N ASP A 347 -16.09 26.92 3.80
CA ASP A 347 -17.35 27.64 3.51
C ASP A 347 -17.63 27.81 2.02
N MET A 348 -16.67 27.53 1.13
CA MET A 348 -16.96 27.50 -0.29
C MET A 348 -17.85 26.34 -0.70
N TYR A 349 -17.76 25.22 0.03
CA TYR A 349 -18.59 24.05 -0.17
C TYR A 349 -19.85 24.26 0.64
N GLN A 350 -20.78 25.04 0.08
CA GLN A 350 -22.07 25.26 0.71
C GLN A 350 -22.69 23.91 1.07
N ASN A 351 -23.39 23.84 2.21
CA ASN A 351 -24.15 22.65 2.59
C ASN A 351 -25.39 22.51 1.66
N SER A 352 -25.11 22.11 0.42
CA SER A 352 -26.03 21.92 -0.68
C SER A 352 -25.55 20.73 -1.51
N GLU A 353 -26.47 20.11 -2.25
CA GLU A 353 -26.15 18.98 -3.13
C GLU A 353 -25.07 19.36 -4.17
N GLU A 354 -25.17 20.55 -4.77
CA GLU A 354 -24.18 21.05 -5.73
C GLU A 354 -22.82 21.31 -5.07
N GLY A 355 -22.80 21.85 -3.84
CA GLY A 355 -21.58 22.08 -3.07
C GLY A 355 -20.87 20.77 -2.71
N LEU A 356 -21.63 19.75 -2.31
CA LEU A 356 -21.12 18.41 -2.01
C LEU A 356 -20.55 17.74 -3.26
N ILE A 357 -21.27 17.77 -4.38
CA ILE A 357 -20.79 17.22 -5.66
C ILE A 357 -19.49 17.90 -6.10
N LEU A 358 -19.40 19.22 -5.94
CA LEU A 358 -18.18 19.98 -6.26
C LEU A 358 -17.02 19.57 -5.35
N ALA A 359 -17.26 19.42 -4.05
CA ALA A 359 -16.25 19.04 -3.08
C ALA A 359 -15.70 17.63 -3.33
N VAL A 360 -16.60 16.64 -3.46
CA VAL A 360 -16.23 15.23 -3.68
C VAL A 360 -15.53 15.05 -5.01
N ASN A 361 -16.03 15.66 -6.09
CA ASN A 361 -15.35 15.59 -7.39
C ASN A 361 -13.99 16.29 -7.39
N GLY A 362 -13.87 17.41 -6.67
CA GLY A 362 -12.58 18.08 -6.47
C GLY A 362 -11.62 17.18 -5.69
N LEU A 363 -12.10 16.51 -4.64
CA LEU A 363 -11.27 15.60 -3.85
C LEU A 363 -10.83 14.38 -4.66
N LEU A 364 -11.70 13.80 -5.49
CA LEU A 364 -11.33 12.75 -6.45
C LEU A 364 -10.27 13.25 -7.44
N HIS A 365 -10.45 14.46 -7.97
CA HIS A 365 -9.46 15.07 -8.87
C HIS A 365 -8.08 15.20 -8.21
N GLU A 366 -8.01 15.79 -7.02
CA GLU A 366 -6.73 15.95 -6.31
C GLU A 366 -6.12 14.61 -5.89
N THR A 367 -6.95 13.65 -5.46
CA THR A 367 -6.48 12.31 -5.11
C THR A 367 -5.93 11.58 -6.34
N GLY A 368 -6.57 11.73 -7.50
CA GLY A 368 -6.12 11.13 -8.75
C GLY A 368 -4.75 11.64 -9.21
N HIS A 369 -4.42 12.91 -8.93
CA HIS A 369 -3.10 13.46 -9.24
C HIS A 369 -1.95 12.70 -8.57
N GLN A 370 -2.19 11.99 -7.48
CA GLN A 370 -1.18 11.13 -6.83
C GLN A 370 -0.50 10.15 -7.79
N TRP A 371 -1.27 9.65 -8.77
CA TRP A 371 -0.78 8.73 -9.80
C TRP A 371 -0.69 9.38 -11.18
N GLY A 372 -1.59 10.34 -11.47
CA GLY A 372 -1.73 10.95 -12.80
C GLY A 372 -0.71 12.05 -13.11
N ALA A 373 -0.23 12.79 -12.11
CA ALA A 373 0.59 14.00 -12.28
C ALA A 373 2.00 13.78 -12.87
N TYR A 374 2.33 12.53 -13.15
CA TYR A 374 3.70 12.10 -13.41
C TYR A 374 3.80 11.21 -14.65
N ALA A 375 2.67 10.77 -15.21
CA ALA A 375 2.67 9.93 -16.41
C ALA A 375 3.53 10.57 -17.51
N GLY A 376 4.49 9.82 -18.05
CA GLY A 376 5.46 10.30 -19.05
C GLY A 376 6.72 10.98 -18.53
N GLU A 377 6.97 10.97 -17.24
CA GLU A 377 8.24 11.39 -16.65
C GLU A 377 9.14 10.19 -16.33
N ASN A 378 9.34 9.21 -17.23
CA ASN A 378 10.22 8.05 -16.97
C ASN A 378 11.72 8.42 -16.89
N PHE A 379 12.07 9.36 -16.02
CA PHE A 379 13.33 10.01 -15.76
C PHE A 379 14.04 10.61 -16.99
N THR A 380 13.33 10.84 -18.10
CA THR A 380 13.88 11.36 -19.37
C THR A 380 13.18 12.59 -19.95
N GLY A 381 11.97 12.95 -19.48
CA GLY A 381 11.18 14.12 -19.91
C GLY A 381 10.08 13.81 -20.94
N ASN A 382 8.90 14.43 -20.75
CA ASN A 382 7.71 14.58 -21.62
C ASN A 382 7.35 13.47 -22.64
N SER A 383 7.31 12.21 -22.25
CA SER A 383 6.95 11.10 -23.16
C SER A 383 5.43 10.91 -23.35
N SER A 384 4.62 11.08 -22.31
CA SER A 384 3.14 10.95 -22.37
C SER A 384 2.45 12.10 -23.12
N THR A 385 3.08 13.27 -23.18
CA THR A 385 2.65 14.36 -24.05
C THR A 385 2.83 14.03 -25.54
N GLU A 386 3.78 13.16 -25.89
CA GLU A 386 3.95 12.67 -27.27
C GLU A 386 2.86 11.66 -27.66
N LEU A 387 2.34 10.89 -26.69
CA LEU A 387 1.16 10.03 -26.87
C LEU A 387 -0.16 10.82 -26.92
N GLY A 388 -0.15 12.12 -26.61
CA GLY A 388 -1.32 12.98 -26.68
C GLY A 388 -2.37 12.72 -25.58
N ILE A 389 -1.99 12.05 -24.49
CA ILE A 389 -2.90 11.71 -23.39
C ILE A 389 -2.94 12.76 -22.28
N LEU A 390 -1.93 13.64 -22.17
CA LEU A 390 -1.85 14.67 -21.13
C LEU A 390 -1.95 16.10 -21.66
N TRP A 391 -2.44 17.00 -20.80
CA TRP A 391 -2.40 18.45 -20.93
C TRP A 391 -1.65 19.07 -19.75
N GLY A 392 -0.59 19.84 -20.06
CA GLY A 392 0.20 20.56 -19.05
C GLY A 392 0.87 19.62 -18.03
N ASP A 393 1.27 18.43 -18.47
CA ASP A 393 2.03 17.41 -17.73
C ASP A 393 1.32 16.76 -16.53
N ILE A 394 0.15 17.23 -16.09
CA ILE A 394 -0.53 16.72 -14.88
C ILE A 394 -2.00 16.33 -15.07
N HIS A 395 -2.66 16.79 -16.13
CA HIS A 395 -4.07 16.47 -16.40
C HIS A 395 -4.19 15.58 -17.63
N PHE A 396 -5.25 14.77 -17.73
CA PHE A 396 -5.58 14.18 -19.01
C PHE A 396 -5.99 15.26 -20.02
N TYR A 397 -5.69 14.98 -21.28
CA TYR A 397 -6.08 15.83 -22.38
C TYR A 397 -7.60 15.75 -22.54
N ARG A 398 -8.28 16.91 -22.63
CA ARG A 398 -9.76 16.94 -22.76
C ARG A 398 -10.29 16.22 -24.01
N GLY A 399 -9.49 16.19 -25.08
CA GLY A 399 -9.81 15.41 -26.28
C GLY A 399 -9.60 13.91 -26.14
N LEU A 400 -9.10 13.40 -25.01
CA LEU A 400 -9.07 11.97 -24.73
C LEU A 400 -10.49 11.46 -24.47
N GLU A 401 -10.85 10.34 -25.10
CA GLU A 401 -12.11 9.65 -24.90
C GLU A 401 -12.20 9.07 -23.49
N SER A 402 -13.23 9.48 -22.75
CA SER A 402 -13.54 8.92 -21.45
C SER A 402 -14.37 7.63 -21.56
N PRO A 403 -14.41 6.79 -20.51
CA PRO A 403 -15.36 5.69 -20.41
C PRO A 403 -16.81 6.13 -20.66
N TYR A 404 -17.58 5.21 -21.23
CA TYR A 404 -18.94 5.43 -21.74
C TYR A 404 -19.82 6.34 -20.85
N GLU A 405 -20.34 7.44 -21.43
CA GLU A 405 -21.25 8.41 -20.81
C GLU A 405 -20.72 9.14 -19.55
N THR A 406 -19.40 9.20 -19.36
CA THR A 406 -18.79 9.87 -18.20
C THR A 406 -17.64 10.80 -18.60
N GLY A 407 -17.32 11.77 -17.76
CA GLY A 407 -16.03 12.48 -17.81
C GLY A 407 -15.20 12.07 -16.59
N THR A 408 -13.89 11.90 -16.73
CA THR A 408 -13.02 11.55 -15.59
C THR A 408 -12.81 12.75 -14.66
N PRO A 409 -12.59 12.54 -13.34
CA PRO A 409 -12.14 13.59 -12.45
C PRO A 409 -10.85 14.26 -12.98
N MET A 410 -9.93 13.51 -13.58
CA MET A 410 -8.61 13.96 -14.07
C MET A 410 -8.60 14.72 -15.42
N ASN A 411 -9.73 15.31 -15.84
CA ASN A 411 -9.93 16.00 -17.13
C ASN A 411 -9.91 15.11 -18.40
N SER A 412 -11.05 14.54 -18.77
CA SER A 412 -11.29 13.99 -20.11
C SER A 412 -12.80 14.03 -20.36
N ASP A 413 -13.20 14.11 -21.63
CA ASP A 413 -14.60 14.33 -22.00
C ASP A 413 -15.21 13.09 -22.67
N TYR A 414 -16.53 12.99 -22.63
CA TYR A 414 -17.30 12.01 -23.40
C TYR A 414 -17.65 12.60 -24.76
N TRP A 415 -17.33 11.88 -25.84
CA TRP A 415 -17.45 12.37 -27.21
C TRP A 415 -18.49 11.59 -28.00
N LEU A 416 -19.40 12.30 -28.67
CA LEU A 416 -20.43 11.71 -29.51
C LEU A 416 -20.30 12.16 -30.98
N PRO A 417 -20.54 11.29 -31.96
CA PRO A 417 -20.45 11.65 -33.37
C PRO A 417 -21.58 12.61 -33.78
N ASP A 418 -21.26 13.65 -34.57
CA ASP A 418 -22.22 14.62 -35.11
C ASP A 418 -22.73 14.26 -36.52
N GLY A 419 -22.23 13.16 -37.09
CA GLY A 419 -22.69 12.61 -38.38
C GLY A 419 -22.06 13.24 -39.63
N ASP A 420 -21.27 14.30 -39.51
CA ASP A 420 -20.51 14.93 -40.60
C ASP A 420 -19.01 14.55 -40.59
N GLY A 421 -18.62 13.63 -39.70
CA GLY A 421 -17.23 13.23 -39.47
C GLY A 421 -16.58 13.95 -38.29
N THR A 422 -17.27 14.90 -37.66
CA THR A 422 -16.85 15.54 -36.40
C THR A 422 -17.57 14.92 -35.19
N TYR A 423 -17.07 15.26 -34.00
CA TYR A 423 -17.60 14.84 -32.70
C TYR A 423 -17.85 16.06 -31.82
N TYR A 424 -18.86 15.99 -30.96
CA TYR A 424 -19.16 17.02 -29.96
C TYR A 424 -19.04 16.45 -28.55
N VAL A 425 -18.80 17.33 -27.58
CA VAL A 425 -18.70 16.98 -26.17
C VAL A 425 -20.09 16.79 -25.58
N ALA A 426 -20.34 15.62 -25.02
CA ALA A 426 -21.56 15.27 -24.32
C ALA A 426 -21.31 15.21 -22.81
N ASN A 427 -21.11 16.38 -22.19
CA ASN A 427 -20.80 16.42 -20.76
C ASN A 427 -22.07 16.66 -19.92
N VAL A 428 -22.48 15.63 -19.18
CA VAL A 428 -23.52 15.76 -18.15
C VAL A 428 -22.80 15.76 -16.80
N TYR A 429 -22.57 16.93 -16.23
CA TYR A 429 -21.86 17.10 -14.96
C TYR A 429 -22.47 16.36 -13.75
N THR A 430 -23.66 15.78 -13.91
CA THR A 430 -24.41 15.06 -12.87
C THR A 430 -24.28 13.54 -12.98
N SER A 431 -23.44 12.98 -13.86
CA SER A 431 -23.21 11.52 -13.94
C SER A 431 -22.04 11.06 -13.06
N THR A 432 -22.04 9.76 -12.72
CA THR A 432 -20.94 9.09 -12.01
C THR A 432 -19.65 9.26 -12.80
N LYS A 433 -18.61 9.82 -12.18
CA LYS A 433 -17.31 10.00 -12.82
C LYS A 433 -16.42 8.80 -12.52
N LYS A 434 -15.98 8.10 -13.56
CA LYS A 434 -14.97 7.05 -13.44
C LYS A 434 -13.60 7.60 -13.79
N TYR A 435 -12.58 7.15 -13.08
CA TYR A 435 -11.22 7.39 -13.51
C TYR A 435 -11.00 6.76 -14.88
N HIS A 436 -10.16 7.43 -15.67
CA HIS A 436 -9.74 6.87 -16.94
C HIS A 436 -8.95 5.58 -16.68
N PRO A 437 -9.11 4.52 -17.49
CA PRO A 437 -8.36 3.26 -17.32
C PRO A 437 -6.84 3.42 -17.32
N PHE A 438 -6.33 4.49 -17.94
CA PHE A 438 -4.91 4.86 -17.81
C PHE A 438 -4.53 5.25 -16.38
N LEU A 439 -5.39 5.99 -15.67
CA LEU A 439 -5.15 6.27 -14.26
C LEU A 439 -5.24 5.00 -13.42
N LEU A 440 -6.20 4.11 -13.69
CA LEU A 440 -6.29 2.82 -12.99
C LEU A 440 -5.04 1.97 -13.23
N TYR A 441 -4.48 2.00 -14.45
CA TYR A 441 -3.18 1.39 -14.74
C TYR A 441 -2.05 2.07 -13.94
N PHE A 442 -2.06 3.40 -13.84
CA PHE A 442 -1.09 4.13 -13.03
C PHE A 442 -1.24 3.85 -11.52
N MET A 443 -2.44 3.47 -11.06
CA MET A 443 -2.67 2.98 -9.70
C MET A 443 -2.28 1.50 -9.51
N GLY A 444 -1.93 0.80 -10.61
CA GLY A 444 -1.72 -0.65 -10.66
C GLY A 444 -3.02 -1.47 -10.68
N LEU A 445 -4.19 -0.83 -10.56
CA LEU A 445 -5.48 -1.51 -10.38
C LEU A 445 -6.05 -2.13 -11.66
N LEU A 446 -5.68 -1.60 -12.85
CA LEU A 446 -6.29 -2.03 -14.11
C LEU A 446 -5.91 -3.49 -14.44
N PRO A 447 -6.89 -4.38 -14.71
CA PRO A 447 -6.61 -5.74 -15.15
C PRO A 447 -5.85 -5.80 -16.47
N GLU A 448 -4.85 -6.68 -16.59
CA GLU A 448 -4.07 -6.86 -17.83
C GLU A 448 -4.94 -7.17 -19.07
N SER A 449 -6.09 -7.82 -18.87
CA SER A 449 -7.04 -8.11 -19.95
C SER A 449 -7.59 -6.85 -20.63
N GLU A 450 -7.48 -5.69 -19.99
CA GLU A 450 -7.93 -4.41 -20.51
C GLU A 450 -6.82 -3.61 -21.20
N TYR A 451 -5.56 -4.08 -21.16
CA TYR A 451 -4.41 -3.29 -21.63
C TYR A 451 -4.42 -3.00 -23.14
N ASP A 452 -5.13 -3.81 -23.90
CA ASP A 452 -5.26 -3.67 -25.34
C ASP A 452 -6.51 -2.84 -25.75
N THR A 453 -7.29 -2.33 -24.78
CA THR A 453 -8.43 -1.43 -25.04
C THR A 453 -7.93 -0.09 -25.56
N LYS A 454 -8.40 0.30 -26.76
CA LYS A 454 -8.03 1.55 -27.43
C LYS A 454 -9.03 2.66 -27.10
N TYR A 455 -8.50 3.81 -26.70
CA TYR A 455 -9.24 5.05 -26.44
C TYR A 455 -8.90 6.08 -27.52
N LYS A 456 -9.92 6.77 -28.04
CA LYS A 456 -9.73 7.77 -29.09
C LYS A 456 -9.17 9.08 -28.53
N ILE A 457 -8.39 9.77 -29.35
CA ILE A 457 -7.91 11.12 -29.11
C ILE A 457 -8.48 12.03 -30.19
N TYR A 458 -9.08 13.14 -29.78
CA TYR A 458 -9.72 14.11 -30.65
C TYR A 458 -8.97 15.45 -30.68
N ASP A 459 -8.77 16.01 -31.87
CA ASP A 459 -8.26 17.38 -32.06
C ASP A 459 -9.43 18.38 -32.01
N ALA A 460 -9.41 19.25 -31.01
CA ALA A 460 -10.43 20.27 -30.74
C ALA A 460 -10.00 21.70 -31.17
N GLY A 461 -9.00 21.87 -32.05
CA GLY A 461 -8.59 23.22 -32.45
C GLY A 461 -7.34 23.40 -33.35
N GLY A 462 -6.65 22.35 -33.76
CA GLY A 462 -5.61 22.39 -34.80
C GLY A 462 -4.30 21.72 -34.39
N ALA A 463 -3.73 20.97 -35.32
CA ALA A 463 -2.49 20.20 -35.19
C ALA A 463 -1.30 21.03 -34.66
N ASP A 464 -1.04 20.96 -33.35
CA ASP A 464 0.25 20.74 -32.67
C ASP A 464 0.14 21.07 -31.16
N THR A 465 0.06 20.03 -30.32
CA THR A 465 0.55 19.90 -28.91
C THR A 465 0.46 21.06 -27.88
N SER A 466 -0.20 22.21 -28.11
CA SER A 466 -0.26 23.29 -27.10
C SER A 466 -1.29 24.43 -27.27
N ARG A 467 -2.39 24.34 -28.05
CA ARG A 467 -3.41 25.42 -28.11
C ARG A 467 -4.88 25.02 -28.37
N ASP A 468 -5.75 25.84 -27.76
CA ASP A 468 -7.18 26.10 -27.89
C ASP A 468 -8.15 24.93 -28.10
N TYR A 469 -8.77 24.52 -26.99
CA TYR A 469 -9.91 23.62 -26.92
C TYR A 469 -11.20 24.34 -27.33
N THR A 470 -11.82 23.89 -28.42
CA THR A 470 -13.18 24.28 -28.81
C THR A 470 -14.16 23.10 -28.58
N PRO A 471 -15.12 23.21 -27.64
CA PRO A 471 -16.00 22.09 -27.27
C PRO A 471 -17.06 21.73 -28.34
N GLU A 472 -17.14 22.50 -29.42
CA GLU A 472 -18.28 22.51 -30.34
C GLU A 472 -18.14 21.50 -31.49
N SER A 473 -16.93 21.22 -31.94
CA SER A 473 -16.64 20.12 -32.87
C SER A 473 -15.16 19.74 -32.86
N ALA A 474 -14.88 18.44 -32.83
CA ALA A 474 -13.53 17.89 -32.85
C ALA A 474 -13.39 16.78 -33.91
N THR A 475 -12.16 16.54 -34.36
CA THR A 475 -11.86 15.48 -35.35
C THR A 475 -11.03 14.36 -34.73
N LEU A 476 -11.25 13.11 -35.15
CA LEU A 476 -10.47 11.98 -34.65
C LEU A 476 -9.01 12.12 -35.11
N TYR A 477 -8.10 12.17 -34.14
CA TYR A 477 -6.68 12.37 -34.33
C TYR A 477 -5.87 11.08 -34.18
N GLY A 478 -6.24 10.21 -33.23
CA GLY A 478 -5.53 8.96 -32.99
C GLY A 478 -6.25 8.04 -32.01
N GLU A 479 -5.61 6.92 -31.69
CA GLU A 479 -6.05 5.96 -30.67
C GLU A 479 -4.83 5.52 -29.85
N VAL A 480 -5.05 5.25 -28.56
CA VAL A 480 -3.99 4.85 -27.63
C VAL A 480 -4.53 3.83 -26.63
N SER A 481 -3.72 2.85 -26.23
CA SER A 481 -4.02 1.90 -25.16
C SER A 481 -2.91 1.88 -24.10
N VAL A 482 -3.15 1.19 -22.98
CA VAL A 482 -2.12 0.94 -21.96
C VAL A 482 -0.92 0.21 -22.56
N ARG A 483 -1.14 -0.74 -23.48
CA ARG A 483 -0.04 -1.40 -24.20
C ARG A 483 0.86 -0.42 -24.95
N ASP A 484 0.29 0.62 -25.57
CA ASP A 484 1.09 1.65 -26.25
C ASP A 484 1.89 2.49 -25.25
N ILE A 485 1.30 2.79 -24.08
CA ILE A 485 2.01 3.44 -22.97
C ILE A 485 3.19 2.57 -22.52
N ILE A 486 2.99 1.25 -22.34
CA ILE A 486 4.04 0.30 -21.95
C ILE A 486 5.13 0.19 -23.02
N GLU A 487 4.78 0.15 -24.31
CA GLU A 487 5.76 0.10 -25.40
C GLU A 487 6.61 1.38 -25.45
N PHE A 488 6.00 2.52 -25.12
CA PHE A 488 6.64 3.82 -25.20
C PHE A 488 7.46 4.19 -23.96
N GLU A 489 6.88 3.99 -22.78
CA GLU A 489 7.47 4.35 -21.49
C GLU A 489 8.24 3.16 -20.90
N GLY A 490 7.94 1.93 -21.27
CA GLY A 490 8.35 0.74 -20.53
C GLY A 490 7.26 0.28 -19.56
N GLU A 491 7.33 -0.98 -19.13
CA GLU A 491 6.42 -1.48 -18.12
C GLU A 491 6.69 -0.76 -16.79
N ARG A 492 5.62 -0.38 -16.10
CA ARG A 492 5.72 0.21 -14.78
C ARG A 492 6.05 -0.90 -13.78
N GLU A 493 7.34 -1.03 -13.50
CA GLU A 493 7.86 -1.99 -12.53
C GLU A 493 7.76 -1.42 -11.12
N CYS A 494 7.58 -2.30 -10.14
CA CYS A 494 7.59 -1.95 -8.73
C CYS A 494 9.01 -1.66 -8.23
N VAL A 495 9.21 -0.63 -7.40
CA VAL A 495 10.46 -0.47 -6.64
C VAL A 495 10.21 -0.74 -5.18
N PRO A 496 11.04 -1.53 -4.51
CA PRO A 496 11.13 -1.49 -3.06
C PRO A 496 11.52 -0.08 -2.60
N TYR A 497 10.99 0.36 -1.46
CA TYR A 497 11.42 1.60 -0.78
C TYR A 497 12.92 1.58 -0.43
#